data_AF-A0A9D7RIC3-F1
#
_entry.id   AF-A0A9D7RIC3-F1
#
_cell.length_a   1.000
_cell.length_b   1.000
_cell.length_c   1.000
_cell.angle_alpha   90.00
_cell.angle_beta   90.00
_cell.angle_gamma   90.00
#
_symmetry.space_group_name_H-M   'P 1'
#
loop_
_entity.id
_entity.type
_entity.pdbx_description
1 polymer ?
#
loop_
_entity_poly.entity_id
_entity_poly.type
_entity_poly.pdbx_seq_one_letter_code
_entity_poly.pdbx_strand_id
1 'polypeptide(L)'
;MTDFGASAKLTHSQKATVAVLRSVKASDDAQMLAYAAQLIAFEARPLVINRLTGMPIQIAKKLYEREVLRSINGRFVKDFGEMVRVPLRHMELSYFVALMSNELKSEKGEITAPSFIRSYAAYKRSATSETLVKPETAMVLVDMLANKEIELHRCEVEGMPFMRATTIQQLRWVDGRGNCPCCRALAVAHRGKANTSYLREPSLEKCKARFETLLHNRNPHRAPTE
;
A
#
# COMPACT_ATOMS: atom_id res chain seq x y z
N MET A 1 -16.46 12.80 54.48
CA MET A 1 -16.64 11.53 53.75
C MET A 1 -17.93 11.65 52.98
N THR A 2 -17.88 12.00 51.70
CA THR A 2 -19.06 12.11 50.84
C THR A 2 -19.30 10.75 50.17
N ASP A 3 -20.41 10.13 50.53
CA ASP A 3 -20.95 8.94 49.89
C ASP A 3 -21.16 9.20 48.40
N PHE A 4 -20.30 8.62 47.55
CA PHE A 4 -20.58 8.42 46.12
C PHE A 4 -21.45 7.16 45.91
N GLY A 5 -22.52 7.05 46.70
CA GLY A 5 -23.37 5.87 46.80
C GLY A 5 -24.71 6.03 46.10
N ALA A 6 -24.73 6.44 44.83
CA ALA A 6 -25.92 6.35 43.99
C ALA A 6 -25.53 5.83 42.61
N SER A 7 -25.59 4.51 42.45
CA SER A 7 -25.67 3.89 41.13
C SER A 7 -26.94 4.42 40.46
N ALA A 8 -26.81 5.47 39.64
CA ALA A 8 -27.92 6.07 38.94
C ALA A 8 -28.59 4.98 38.09
N LYS A 9 -29.79 4.55 38.50
CA LYS A 9 -30.57 3.55 37.78
C LYS A 9 -30.93 4.14 36.41
N LEU A 10 -30.19 3.70 35.38
CA LEU A 10 -30.44 4.08 34.00
C LEU A 10 -31.89 3.76 33.64
N THR A 11 -32.57 4.72 33.01
CA THR A 11 -33.91 4.53 32.43
C THR A 11 -33.87 3.46 31.33
N HIS A 12 -35.02 2.89 30.97
CA HIS A 12 -35.09 1.85 29.92
C HIS A 12 -34.52 2.33 28.56
N SER A 13 -34.75 3.59 28.19
CA SER A 13 -34.19 4.19 26.98
C SER A 13 -32.66 4.33 27.04
N GLN A 14 -32.10 4.71 28.20
CA GLN A 14 -30.66 4.78 28.41
C GLN A 14 -30.02 3.39 28.38
N LYS A 15 -30.67 2.36 28.94
CA LYS A 15 -30.21 0.97 28.86
C LYS A 15 -30.19 0.45 27.43
N ALA A 16 -31.24 0.70 26.65
CA ALA A 16 -31.29 0.33 25.23
C ALA A 16 -30.17 1.04 24.43
N THR A 17 -29.96 2.33 24.68
CA THR A 17 -28.88 3.10 24.04
C THR A 17 -27.50 2.54 24.39
N VAL A 18 -27.24 2.23 25.66
CA VAL A 18 -25.98 1.60 26.09
C VAL A 18 -25.79 0.22 25.46
N ALA A 19 -26.85 -0.58 25.34
CA ALA A 19 -26.78 -1.88 24.67
C ALA A 19 -26.46 -1.74 23.18
N VAL A 20 -27.10 -0.81 22.48
CA VAL A 20 -26.81 -0.50 21.06
C VAL A 20 -25.38 0.01 20.89
N LEU A 21 -24.92 0.91 21.75
CA LEU A 21 -23.54 1.42 21.70
C LEU A 21 -22.52 0.30 21.94
N ARG A 22 -22.80 -0.63 22.86
CA ARG A 22 -21.95 -1.81 23.09
C ARG A 22 -21.95 -2.75 21.89
N SER A 23 -23.08 -2.97 21.23
CA SER A 23 -23.15 -3.83 20.04
C SER A 23 -22.44 -3.21 18.83
N VAL A 24 -22.61 -1.89 18.62
CA VAL A 24 -21.89 -1.15 17.57
C VAL A 24 -20.38 -1.24 17.83
N LYS A 25 -19.93 -0.94 19.06
CA LYS A 25 -18.52 -1.06 19.43
C LYS A 25 -17.98 -2.49 19.25
N ALA A 26 -18.75 -3.51 19.63
CA ALA A 26 -18.34 -4.90 19.43
C ALA A 26 -18.21 -5.26 17.95
N SER A 27 -19.09 -4.73 17.09
CA SER A 27 -19.00 -4.88 15.64
C SER A 27 -17.75 -4.21 15.09
N ASP A 28 -17.47 -2.97 15.50
CA ASP A 28 -16.26 -2.24 15.09
C ASP A 28 -14.99 -2.96 15.55
N ASP A 29 -14.95 -3.44 16.80
CA ASP A 29 -13.83 -4.21 17.35
C ASP A 29 -13.61 -5.52 16.58
N ALA A 30 -14.69 -6.24 16.24
CA ALA A 30 -14.62 -7.45 15.42
C ALA A 30 -14.10 -7.15 14.01
N GLN A 31 -14.53 -6.05 13.40
CA GLN A 31 -14.06 -5.60 12.10
C GLN A 31 -12.56 -5.26 12.12
N MET A 32 -12.10 -4.53 13.15
CA MET A 32 -10.69 -4.20 13.33
C MET A 32 -9.82 -5.44 13.55
N LEU A 33 -10.32 -6.45 14.26
CA LEU A 33 -9.66 -7.74 14.41
C LEU A 33 -9.58 -8.48 13.07
N ALA A 34 -10.63 -8.48 12.26
CA ALA A 34 -10.61 -9.08 10.93
C ALA A 34 -9.60 -8.39 10.00
N TYR A 35 -9.47 -7.06 10.07
CA TYR A 35 -8.44 -6.32 9.34
C TYR A 35 -7.04 -6.64 9.87
N ALA A 36 -6.84 -6.71 11.19
CA ALA A 36 -5.57 -7.11 11.77
C ALA A 36 -5.15 -8.51 11.31
N ALA A 37 -6.06 -9.48 11.30
CA ALA A 37 -5.79 -10.83 10.81
C ALA A 37 -5.36 -10.85 9.34
N GLN A 38 -6.03 -10.07 8.47
CA GLN A 38 -5.63 -9.95 7.07
C GLN A 38 -4.25 -9.30 6.91
N LEU A 39 -3.94 -8.26 7.70
CA LEU A 39 -2.62 -7.64 7.71
C LEU A 39 -1.53 -8.61 8.19
N ILE A 40 -1.83 -9.45 9.19
CA ILE A 40 -0.92 -10.51 9.64
C ILE A 40 -0.69 -11.55 8.54
N ALA A 41 -1.73 -11.95 7.81
CA ALA A 41 -1.60 -12.84 6.65
C ALA A 41 -0.78 -12.23 5.49
N PHE A 42 -0.64 -10.90 5.48
CA PHE A 42 0.28 -10.18 4.60
C PHE A 42 1.69 -10.02 5.17
N GLU A 43 1.95 -10.62 6.34
CA GLU A 43 3.19 -10.50 7.10
C GLU A 43 3.48 -9.07 7.57
N ALA A 44 2.45 -8.24 7.76
CA ALA A 44 2.63 -6.87 8.24
C ALA A 44 3.06 -6.86 9.71
N ARG A 45 4.04 -6.02 10.05
CA ARG A 45 4.49 -5.83 11.43
C ARG A 45 3.41 -5.17 12.30
N PRO A 46 3.47 -5.37 13.63
CA PRO A 46 2.56 -4.76 14.58
C PRO A 46 2.42 -3.23 14.46
N LEU A 47 3.47 -2.51 14.04
CA LEU A 47 3.40 -1.06 13.82
C LEU A 47 2.46 -0.68 12.66
N VAL A 48 2.49 -1.43 11.55
CA VAL A 48 1.59 -1.19 10.42
C VAL A 48 0.14 -1.55 10.81
N ILE A 49 -0.04 -2.64 11.56
CA ILE A 49 -1.34 -3.05 12.09
C ILE A 49 -1.92 -1.96 12.99
N ASN A 50 -1.17 -1.55 14.02
CA ASN A 50 -1.57 -0.49 14.95
C ASN A 50 -1.95 0.80 14.22
N ARG A 51 -1.17 1.19 13.22
CA ARG A 51 -1.43 2.41 12.44
C ARG A 51 -2.73 2.33 11.64
N LEU A 52 -2.99 1.21 10.96
CA LEU A 52 -4.14 1.09 10.07
C LEU A 52 -5.44 0.80 10.81
N THR A 53 -5.40 0.03 11.90
CA THR A 53 -6.59 -0.40 12.63
C THR A 53 -6.84 0.39 13.91
N GLY A 54 -5.91 1.25 14.33
CA GLY A 54 -5.96 1.95 15.62
C GLY A 54 -5.79 1.04 16.83
N MET A 55 -5.62 -0.28 16.64
CA MET A 55 -5.49 -1.25 17.71
C MET A 55 -4.22 -1.00 18.53
N PRO A 56 -4.27 -1.00 19.88
CA PRO A 56 -3.09 -0.79 20.71
C PRO A 56 -1.93 -1.71 20.34
N ILE A 57 -0.71 -1.16 20.26
CA ILE A 57 0.49 -1.87 19.79
C ILE A 57 0.76 -3.17 20.55
N GLN A 58 0.45 -3.23 21.85
CA GLN A 58 0.64 -4.44 22.67
C GLN A 58 -0.31 -5.58 22.25
N ILE A 59 -1.52 -5.25 21.83
CA ILE A 59 -2.49 -6.23 21.32
C ILE A 59 -2.06 -6.69 19.93
N ALA A 60 -1.65 -5.76 19.06
CA ALA A 60 -1.13 -6.10 17.74
C ALA A 60 0.09 -7.03 17.81
N LYS A 61 1.01 -6.80 18.75
CA LYS A 61 2.16 -7.70 19.01
C LYS A 61 1.72 -9.09 19.45
N LYS A 62 0.83 -9.18 20.43
CA LYS A 62 0.32 -10.47 20.92
C LYS A 62 -0.42 -11.27 19.84
N LEU A 63 -1.23 -10.59 19.01
CA LEU A 63 -1.88 -11.24 17.87
C LEU A 63 -0.85 -11.73 16.84
N TYR A 64 0.12 -10.88 16.52
CA TYR A 64 1.19 -11.22 15.59
C TYR A 64 2.01 -12.43 16.05
N GLU A 65 2.40 -12.48 17.33
CA GLU A 65 3.18 -13.57 17.94
C GLU A 65 2.42 -14.90 17.97
N ARG A 66 1.08 -14.88 18.04
CA ARG A 66 0.25 -16.09 18.01
C ARG A 66 0.20 -16.72 16.62
N GLU A 67 0.14 -15.89 15.60
CA GLU A 67 -0.10 -16.32 14.22
C GLU A 67 1.21 -16.54 13.44
N VAL A 68 2.30 -15.84 13.81
CA VAL A 68 3.56 -15.89 13.07
C VAL A 68 4.67 -16.55 13.89
N LEU A 69 5.11 -17.71 13.40
CA LEU A 69 6.15 -18.55 14.03
C LEU A 69 7.58 -18.00 13.90
N ARG A 70 7.81 -16.93 13.12
CA ARG A 70 9.15 -16.39 12.82
C ARG A 70 9.26 -14.94 13.28
N SER A 71 10.35 -14.57 13.96
CA SER A 71 10.62 -13.16 14.27
C SER A 71 10.93 -12.39 12.98
N ILE A 72 10.19 -11.32 12.67
CA ILE A 72 10.56 -10.44 11.56
C ILE A 72 11.69 -9.51 11.98
N ASN A 73 12.94 -9.98 11.91
CA ASN A 73 14.11 -9.12 12.02
C ASN A 73 14.50 -8.59 10.63
N GLY A 74 14.87 -7.31 10.54
CA GLY A 74 15.36 -6.67 9.31
C GLY A 74 14.95 -5.22 9.17
N ARG A 75 15.77 -4.43 8.46
CA ARG A 75 15.44 -3.08 8.04
C ARG A 75 14.63 -3.16 6.75
N PHE A 76 13.58 -2.37 6.64
CA PHE A 76 12.85 -2.19 5.39
C PHE A 76 13.41 -0.99 4.64
N VAL A 77 13.29 -1.03 3.32
CA VAL A 77 13.72 0.07 2.46
C VAL A 77 12.83 1.27 2.76
N LYS A 78 13.46 2.39 3.16
CA LYS A 78 12.78 3.68 3.35
C LYS A 78 13.16 4.69 2.27
N ASP A 79 14.24 4.43 1.55
CA ASP A 79 14.74 5.32 0.51
C ASP A 79 13.99 5.06 -0.80
N PHE A 80 13.35 6.10 -1.33
CA PHE A 80 12.63 6.03 -2.60
C PHE A 80 13.57 5.64 -3.75
N GLY A 81 14.82 6.13 -3.73
CA GLY A 81 15.83 5.79 -4.74
C GLY A 81 16.10 4.30 -4.83
N GLU A 82 16.28 3.64 -3.70
CA GLU A 82 16.43 2.18 -3.64
C GLU A 82 15.17 1.43 -4.12
N MET A 83 13.97 1.95 -3.84
CA MET A 83 12.71 1.34 -4.30
C MET A 83 12.55 1.38 -5.83
N VAL A 84 12.94 2.49 -6.48
CA VAL A 84 12.79 2.70 -7.93
C VAL A 84 14.01 2.34 -8.76
N ARG A 85 15.06 1.84 -8.12
CA ARG A 85 16.30 1.47 -8.81
C ARG A 85 16.08 0.38 -9.86
N VAL A 86 15.30 -0.64 -9.51
CA VAL A 86 15.01 -1.79 -10.38
C VAL A 86 13.73 -1.53 -11.19
N PRO A 87 13.77 -1.52 -12.54
CA PRO A 87 12.60 -1.17 -13.35
C PRO A 87 11.34 -2.01 -13.09
N LEU A 88 11.47 -3.33 -12.96
CA LEU A 88 10.33 -4.20 -12.65
C LEU A 88 9.68 -3.82 -11.32
N ARG A 89 10.50 -3.65 -10.27
CA ARG A 89 10.02 -3.23 -8.95
C ARG A 89 9.37 -1.84 -9.02
N HIS A 90 9.97 -0.90 -9.74
CA HIS A 90 9.41 0.43 -9.93
C HIS A 90 8.03 0.37 -10.61
N MET A 91 7.86 -0.47 -11.62
CA MET A 91 6.56 -0.66 -12.28
C MET A 91 5.52 -1.27 -11.33
N GLU A 92 5.89 -2.31 -10.60
CA GLU A 92 5.01 -2.96 -9.61
C GLU A 92 4.57 -2.01 -8.49
N LEU A 93 5.50 -1.18 -8.00
CA LEU A 93 5.20 -0.14 -7.03
C LEU A 93 4.31 0.95 -7.62
N SER A 94 4.54 1.32 -8.89
CA SER A 94 3.67 2.25 -9.61
C SER A 94 2.25 1.73 -9.74
N TYR A 95 2.08 0.43 -9.98
CA TYR A 95 0.79 -0.23 -10.00
C TYR A 95 0.10 -0.19 -8.63
N PHE A 96 0.82 -0.50 -7.55
CA PHE A 96 0.29 -0.36 -6.19
C PHE A 96 -0.12 1.08 -5.86
N VAL A 97 0.71 2.06 -6.22
CA VAL A 97 0.40 3.49 -6.03
C VAL A 97 -0.82 3.91 -6.84
N ALA A 98 -1.00 3.39 -8.05
CA ALA A 98 -2.21 3.62 -8.85
C ALA A 98 -3.48 3.02 -8.22
N LEU A 99 -3.39 1.83 -7.62
CA LEU A 99 -4.48 1.26 -6.84
C LEU A 99 -4.83 2.15 -5.65
N MET A 100 -3.83 2.50 -4.83
CA MET A 100 -4.02 3.32 -3.63
C MET A 100 -4.51 4.73 -3.94
N SER A 101 -4.00 5.38 -4.98
CA SER A 101 -4.43 6.72 -5.37
C SER A 101 -5.93 6.76 -5.69
N ASN A 102 -6.48 5.70 -6.29
CA ASN A 102 -7.91 5.62 -6.55
C ASN A 102 -8.71 5.43 -5.26
N GLU A 103 -8.26 4.58 -4.33
CA GLU A 103 -8.93 4.43 -3.03
C GLU A 103 -8.90 5.73 -2.23
N LEU A 104 -7.76 6.46 -2.23
CA LEU A 104 -7.64 7.75 -1.55
C LEU A 104 -8.59 8.80 -2.14
N LYS A 105 -8.85 8.80 -3.45
CA LYS A 105 -9.84 9.71 -4.06
C LYS A 105 -11.25 9.39 -3.56
N SER A 106 -11.59 8.11 -3.42
CA SER A 106 -12.91 7.67 -2.92
C SER A 106 -13.10 7.98 -1.44
N GLU A 107 -12.04 7.85 -0.64
CA GLU A 107 -12.05 8.01 0.84
C GLU A 107 -11.61 9.40 1.30
N LYS A 108 -11.81 10.45 0.49
CA LYS A 108 -11.47 11.86 0.80
C LYS A 108 -10.01 12.10 1.25
N GLY A 109 -9.09 11.25 0.82
CA GLY A 109 -7.65 11.36 1.11
C GLY A 109 -7.20 10.63 2.39
N GLU A 110 -8.09 9.93 3.10
CA GLU A 110 -7.73 9.22 4.31
C GLU A 110 -7.17 7.81 4.04
N ILE A 111 -6.08 7.47 4.75
CA ILE A 111 -5.48 6.14 4.68
C ILE A 111 -6.21 5.23 5.67
N THR A 112 -7.09 4.37 5.17
CA THR A 112 -7.85 3.42 5.99
C THR A 112 -7.34 1.97 5.81
N ALA A 113 -7.52 1.13 6.84
CA ALA A 113 -7.19 -0.31 6.74
C ALA A 113 -7.86 -1.00 5.53
N PRO A 114 -9.15 -0.81 5.24
CA PRO A 114 -9.81 -1.44 4.10
C PRO A 114 -9.16 -1.08 2.76
N SER A 115 -8.86 0.21 2.55
CA SER A 115 -8.26 0.71 1.32
C SER A 115 -6.86 0.15 1.10
N PHE A 116 -6.05 0.10 2.17
CA PHE A 116 -4.73 -0.52 2.13
C PHE A 116 -4.83 -2.02 1.81
N ILE A 117 -5.68 -2.76 2.53
CA ILE A 117 -5.86 -4.21 2.37
C ILE A 117 -6.31 -4.54 0.95
N ARG A 118 -7.32 -3.85 0.40
CA ARG A 118 -7.82 -4.07 -0.96
C ARG A 118 -6.73 -3.85 -2.01
N SER A 119 -6.01 -2.73 -1.91
CA SER A 119 -4.95 -2.37 -2.87
C SER A 119 -3.77 -3.32 -2.78
N TYR A 120 -3.35 -3.68 -1.57
CA TYR A 120 -2.23 -4.60 -1.37
C TYR A 120 -2.58 -6.03 -1.80
N ALA A 121 -3.80 -6.50 -1.54
CA ALA A 121 -4.28 -7.79 -2.04
C ALA A 121 -4.35 -7.83 -3.58
N ALA A 122 -4.79 -6.74 -4.21
CA ALA A 122 -4.77 -6.62 -5.67
C ALA A 122 -3.35 -6.61 -6.22
N TYR A 123 -2.42 -5.89 -5.57
CA TYR A 123 -0.98 -5.92 -5.88
C TYR A 123 -0.40 -7.34 -5.77
N LYS A 124 -0.60 -8.05 -4.65
CA LYS A 124 -0.07 -9.42 -4.47
C LYS A 124 -0.51 -10.37 -5.57
N ARG A 125 -1.77 -10.25 -6.03
CA ARG A 125 -2.30 -11.09 -7.11
C ARG A 125 -1.70 -10.76 -8.48
N SER A 126 -1.32 -9.51 -8.71
CA SER A 126 -0.79 -9.03 -9.99
C SER A 126 0.73 -8.97 -10.04
N ALA A 127 1.41 -9.07 -8.90
CA ALA A 127 2.87 -9.08 -8.82
C ALA A 127 3.45 -10.21 -9.68
N THR A 128 4.55 -9.90 -10.33
CA THR A 128 5.32 -10.78 -11.21
C THR A 128 6.68 -11.11 -10.63
N SER A 129 7.19 -10.26 -9.73
CA SER A 129 8.42 -10.49 -9.01
C SER A 129 8.28 -11.62 -7.99
N GLU A 130 9.33 -12.42 -7.86
CA GLU A 130 9.41 -13.47 -6.84
C GLU A 130 9.45 -12.88 -5.42
N THR A 131 9.95 -11.65 -5.29
CA THR A 131 10.06 -10.94 -4.01
C THR A 131 9.00 -9.85 -3.91
N LEU A 132 7.89 -10.19 -3.26
CA LEU A 132 6.83 -9.23 -2.97
C LEU A 132 7.34 -8.08 -2.10
N VAL A 133 6.86 -6.88 -2.42
CA VAL A 133 7.11 -5.68 -1.62
C VAL A 133 6.44 -5.86 -0.27
N LYS A 134 7.21 -5.76 0.82
CA LYS A 134 6.68 -5.91 2.18
C LYS A 134 5.67 -4.80 2.53
N PRO A 135 4.67 -5.07 3.39
CA PRO A 135 3.66 -4.08 3.77
C PRO A 135 4.23 -2.78 4.34
N GLU A 136 5.37 -2.83 5.03
CA GLU A 136 6.05 -1.64 5.55
C GLU A 136 6.54 -0.72 4.43
N THR A 137 7.09 -1.31 3.36
CA THR A 137 7.56 -0.54 2.21
C THR A 137 6.38 0.05 1.46
N ALA A 138 5.30 -0.73 1.31
CA ALA A 138 4.06 -0.25 0.73
C ALA A 138 3.48 0.91 1.55
N MET A 139 3.48 0.82 2.89
CA MET A 139 3.02 1.89 3.77
C MET A 139 3.82 3.18 3.60
N VAL A 140 5.15 3.09 3.48
CA VAL A 140 6.00 4.26 3.20
C VAL A 140 5.57 4.94 1.91
N LEU A 141 5.25 4.18 0.85
CA LEU A 141 4.76 4.77 -0.41
C LEU A 141 3.38 5.42 -0.26
N VAL A 142 2.49 4.84 0.55
CA VAL A 142 1.19 5.46 0.84
C VAL A 142 1.39 6.79 1.57
N ASP A 143 2.32 6.86 2.52
CA ASP A 143 2.66 8.10 3.22
C ASP A 143 3.19 9.16 2.27
N MET A 144 4.15 8.78 1.42
CA MET A 144 4.72 9.66 0.41
C MET A 144 3.65 10.17 -0.57
N LEU A 145 2.69 9.31 -0.94
CA LEU A 145 1.58 9.69 -1.81
C LEU A 145 0.64 10.67 -1.12
N ALA A 146 0.25 10.40 0.13
CA ALA A 146 -0.62 11.28 0.92
C ALA A 146 0.03 12.66 1.18
N ASN A 147 1.35 12.69 1.38
CA ASN A 147 2.14 13.90 1.57
C ASN A 147 2.51 14.61 0.25
N LYS A 148 2.09 14.10 -0.91
CA LYS A 148 2.43 14.64 -2.25
C LYS A 148 3.94 14.68 -2.52
N GLU A 149 4.70 13.80 -1.89
CA GLU A 149 6.13 13.58 -2.16
C GLU A 149 6.32 12.76 -3.44
N ILE A 150 5.34 11.91 -3.77
CA ILE A 150 5.29 11.17 -5.03
C ILE A 150 3.96 11.41 -5.74
N GLU A 151 3.99 11.29 -7.06
CA GLU A 151 2.82 11.38 -7.93
C GLU A 151 2.87 10.31 -9.02
N LEU A 152 1.73 10.06 -9.68
CA LEU A 152 1.67 9.23 -10.88
C LEU A 152 1.82 10.10 -12.11
N HIS A 153 2.87 9.85 -12.87
CA HIS A 153 3.14 10.53 -14.13
C HIS A 153 2.93 9.58 -15.30
N ARG A 154 2.42 10.08 -16.43
CA ARG A 154 2.22 9.28 -17.64
C ARG A 154 3.44 9.42 -18.55
N CYS A 155 4.04 8.30 -18.95
CA CYS A 155 5.13 8.33 -19.91
C CYS A 155 4.62 8.79 -21.29
N GLU A 156 5.35 9.72 -21.92
CA GLU A 156 5.03 10.23 -23.27
C GLU A 156 5.33 9.20 -24.37
N VAL A 157 6.31 8.32 -24.16
CA VAL A 157 6.71 7.30 -25.14
C VAL A 157 5.85 6.04 -25.00
N GLU A 158 5.75 5.51 -23.77
CA GLU A 158 5.10 4.23 -23.50
C GLU A 158 3.62 4.37 -23.15
N GLY A 159 3.14 5.60 -22.91
CA GLY A 159 1.77 5.87 -22.46
C GLY A 159 1.45 5.37 -21.05
N MET A 160 2.39 4.70 -20.38
CA MET A 160 2.16 4.03 -19.09
C MET A 160 2.33 4.97 -17.89
N PRO A 161 1.42 4.91 -16.89
CA PRO A 161 1.61 5.60 -15.64
C PRO A 161 2.72 4.96 -14.81
N PHE A 162 3.56 5.80 -14.20
CA PHE A 162 4.60 5.38 -13.27
C PHE A 162 4.71 6.37 -12.11
N MET A 163 5.14 5.89 -10.95
CA MET A 163 5.35 6.76 -9.79
C MET A 163 6.63 7.57 -9.94
N ARG A 164 6.59 8.85 -9.58
CA ARG A 164 7.67 9.82 -9.73
C ARG A 164 7.77 10.66 -8.46
N ALA A 165 8.97 11.01 -8.03
CA ALA A 165 9.15 11.98 -6.95
C ALA A 165 8.80 13.39 -7.44
N THR A 166 8.09 14.17 -6.62
CA THR A 166 7.72 15.55 -6.97
C THR A 166 8.92 16.49 -6.89
N THR A 167 9.86 16.20 -5.98
CA THR A 167 11.12 16.95 -5.80
C THR A 167 12.35 16.12 -6.16
N ILE A 168 13.32 16.73 -6.84
CA ILE A 168 14.55 16.04 -7.32
C ILE A 168 15.43 15.60 -6.13
N GLN A 169 15.43 16.36 -5.04
CA GLN A 169 16.28 16.13 -3.87
C GLN A 169 15.98 14.81 -3.13
N GLN A 170 14.80 14.21 -3.35
CA GLN A 170 14.42 12.93 -2.74
C GLN A 170 15.12 11.73 -3.37
N LEU A 171 15.72 11.88 -4.54
CA LEU A 171 16.52 10.85 -5.19
C LEU A 171 18.00 11.21 -4.98
N ARG A 172 18.63 10.59 -3.98
CA ARG A 172 20.08 10.77 -3.71
C ARG A 172 21.00 10.22 -4.82
N TRP A 173 20.48 9.95 -6.03
CA TRP A 173 21.19 9.29 -7.12
C TRP A 173 20.90 9.89 -8.50
N VAL A 174 21.81 9.56 -9.42
CA VAL A 174 22.03 9.99 -10.82
C VAL A 174 20.80 9.96 -11.75
N ASP A 175 19.63 9.52 -11.25
CA ASP A 175 18.44 9.17 -12.04
C ASP A 175 17.27 10.17 -11.84
N GLY A 176 17.50 11.46 -12.08
CA GLY A 176 16.42 12.45 -12.24
C GLY A 176 15.32 12.42 -11.16
N ARG A 177 14.05 12.57 -11.55
CA ARG A 177 12.87 12.48 -10.65
C ARG A 177 12.27 11.06 -10.59
N GLY A 178 12.99 10.05 -11.10
CA GLY A 178 12.47 8.70 -11.34
C GLY A 178 11.85 8.58 -12.74
N ASN A 179 12.69 8.35 -13.76
CA ASN A 179 12.23 8.23 -15.15
C ASN A 179 11.40 6.95 -15.37
N CYS A 180 10.62 6.92 -16.46
CA CYS A 180 9.78 5.76 -16.80
C CYS A 180 10.58 4.44 -16.75
N PRO A 181 10.10 3.42 -16.00
CA PRO A 181 10.83 2.16 -15.84
C PRO A 181 11.01 1.42 -17.18
N CYS A 182 10.01 1.44 -18.06
CA CYS A 182 10.10 0.83 -19.39
C CYS A 182 11.18 1.50 -20.26
N CYS A 183 11.17 2.84 -20.37
CA CYS A 183 12.17 3.55 -21.15
C CYS A 183 13.59 3.38 -20.59
N ARG A 184 13.74 3.31 -19.27
CA ARG A 184 15.03 3.05 -18.61
C ARG A 184 15.54 1.65 -18.95
N ALA A 185 14.68 0.63 -18.91
CA ALA A 185 15.06 -0.73 -19.25
C ALA A 185 15.58 -0.83 -20.69
N LEU A 186 14.90 -0.16 -21.65
CA LEU A 186 15.34 -0.08 -23.05
C LEU A 186 16.70 0.62 -23.20
N ALA A 187 16.89 1.77 -22.56
CA ALA A 187 18.13 2.53 -22.65
C ALA A 187 19.36 1.77 -22.10
N VAL A 188 19.16 0.96 -21.05
CA VAL A 188 20.23 0.12 -20.50
C VAL A 188 20.52 -1.07 -21.42
N ALA A 189 19.49 -1.68 -22.04
CA ALA A 189 19.68 -2.75 -23.02
C ALA A 189 20.52 -2.31 -24.24
N HIS A 190 20.40 -1.05 -24.67
CA HIS A 190 21.21 -0.51 -25.77
C HIS A 190 22.65 -0.13 -25.39
N ARG A 191 22.98 0.05 -24.10
CA ARG A 191 24.31 0.49 -23.63
C ARG A 191 25.29 -0.65 -23.30
N GLY A 192 24.96 -1.89 -23.61
CA GLY A 192 25.94 -3.00 -23.68
C GLY A 192 26.67 -3.38 -22.37
N LYS A 193 26.25 -2.89 -21.19
CA LYS A 193 26.82 -3.34 -19.91
C LYS A 193 26.20 -4.67 -19.50
N ALA A 194 26.88 -5.73 -19.94
CA ALA A 194 26.54 -7.15 -19.88
C ALA A 194 26.44 -7.80 -18.48
N ASN A 195 25.79 -7.17 -17.50
CA ASN A 195 25.50 -7.79 -16.19
C ASN A 195 24.09 -7.49 -15.67
N THR A 196 23.13 -7.29 -16.57
CA THR A 196 21.73 -7.03 -16.21
C THR A 196 20.79 -7.93 -17.02
N SER A 197 20.85 -9.23 -16.73
CA SER A 197 19.88 -10.23 -17.19
C SER A 197 18.42 -9.91 -16.82
N TYR A 198 18.20 -8.92 -15.93
CA TYR A 198 16.89 -8.47 -15.46
C TYR A 198 16.17 -7.44 -16.37
N LEU A 199 16.73 -7.05 -17.52
CA LEU A 199 16.29 -5.84 -18.25
C LEU A 199 15.62 -6.07 -19.61
N ARG A 200 15.61 -7.31 -20.12
CA ARG A 200 14.61 -7.78 -21.09
C ARG A 200 13.84 -8.93 -20.46
N GLU A 201 13.24 -8.66 -19.31
CA GLU A 201 12.45 -9.69 -18.64
C GLU A 201 11.05 -9.72 -19.29
N PRO A 202 10.59 -10.88 -19.78
CA PRO A 202 9.17 -11.12 -20.04
C PRO A 202 8.29 -10.69 -18.86
N SER A 203 8.84 -10.68 -17.65
CA SER A 203 8.21 -10.17 -16.43
C SER A 203 7.85 -8.69 -16.50
N LEU A 204 8.69 -7.82 -17.11
CA LEU A 204 8.40 -6.39 -17.24
C LEU A 204 7.28 -6.15 -18.26
N GLU A 205 7.30 -6.85 -19.39
CA GLU A 205 6.22 -6.80 -20.39
C GLU A 205 4.90 -7.38 -19.83
N LYS A 206 4.96 -8.49 -19.08
CA LYS A 206 3.81 -9.05 -18.36
C LYS A 206 3.27 -8.07 -17.32
N CYS A 207 4.14 -7.39 -16.58
CA CYS A 207 3.76 -6.38 -15.60
C CYS A 207 3.09 -5.18 -16.30
N LYS A 208 3.64 -4.71 -17.42
CA LYS A 208 3.06 -3.67 -18.27
C LYS A 208 1.66 -4.05 -18.75
N ALA A 209 1.50 -5.22 -19.36
CA ALA A 209 0.21 -5.70 -19.86
C ALA A 209 -0.84 -5.81 -18.74
N ARG A 210 -0.46 -6.30 -17.55
CA ARG A 210 -1.37 -6.35 -16.39
C ARG A 210 -1.80 -4.95 -15.94
N PHE A 211 -0.89 -3.99 -15.94
CA PHE A 211 -1.20 -2.62 -15.56
C PHE A 211 -2.12 -1.96 -16.61
N GLU A 212 -1.90 -2.19 -17.90
CA GLU A 212 -2.79 -1.72 -18.98
C GLU A 212 -4.21 -2.24 -18.84
N THR A 213 -4.38 -3.54 -18.56
CA THR A 213 -5.69 -4.15 -18.31
C THR A 213 -6.41 -3.50 -17.12
N LEU A 214 -5.69 -3.18 -16.05
CA LEU A 214 -6.28 -2.50 -14.89
C LEU A 214 -6.76 -1.09 -15.24
N LEU A 215 -5.98 -0.35 -16.03
CA LEU A 215 -6.35 1.01 -16.46
C LEU A 215 -7.62 0.98 -17.34
N HIS A 216 -7.75 -0.01 -18.22
CA HIS A 216 -8.95 -0.19 -19.05
C HIS A 216 -10.17 -0.58 -18.22
N ASN A 217 -10.05 -1.56 -17.33
CA ASN A 217 -11.17 -2.04 -16.51
C ASN A 217 -11.69 -1.01 -15.51
N ARG A 218 -10.85 -0.04 -15.11
CA ARG A 218 -11.25 1.07 -14.22
C ARG A 218 -11.73 2.31 -14.97
N ASN A 219 -11.65 2.32 -16.30
CA ASN A 219 -12.08 3.41 -17.17
C ASN A 219 -12.79 2.85 -18.43
N PRO A 220 -13.93 2.15 -18.27
CA PRO A 220 -14.61 1.48 -19.40
C PRO A 220 -15.08 2.46 -20.50
N HIS A 221 -15.04 3.77 -20.24
CA HIS A 221 -15.43 4.83 -21.17
C HIS A 221 -14.26 5.50 -21.90
N ARG A 222 -13.02 5.05 -21.73
CA ARG A 222 -11.92 5.46 -22.61
C ARG A 222 -11.80 4.46 -23.76
N ALA A 223 -12.54 4.72 -24.83
CA ALA A 223 -12.24 4.16 -26.14
C ALA A 223 -10.76 4.47 -26.49
N PRO A 224 -10.08 3.59 -27.24
CA PRO A 224 -8.78 3.92 -27.81
C PRO A 224 -8.96 5.17 -28.66
N THR A 225 -8.23 6.22 -28.31
CA THR A 225 -8.10 7.39 -29.17
C THR A 225 -7.11 6.98 -30.25
N GLU A 226 -7.62 6.83 -31.47
CA GLU A 226 -6.85 6.68 -32.72
C GLU A 226 -5.81 7.79 -32.89
#